data_AF-A0A8J6QN89-F1
#
_entry.id   AF-A0A8J6QN89-F1
#
_cell.length_a   1.000
_cell.length_b   1.000
_cell.length_c   1.000
_cell.angle_alpha   90.00
_cell.angle_beta   90.00
_cell.angle_gamma   90.00
#
_symmetry.space_group_name_H-M   'P 1'
#
loop_
_entity.id
_entity.type
_entity.pdbx_description
1 polymer ?
#
loop_
_entity_poly.entity_id
_entity_poly.type
_entity_poly.pdbx_seq_one_letter_code
_entity_poly.pdbx_strand_id
1 'polypeptide(L)'
;TNAALFQMTVYDPSYKTPDWMKESVVYQIFPDRFYNGNKKNDKAKTTARGTEPIEHRDWNELPDNPRQAETEGYDGDEIWSNDFFGGDIAGIQKKLDYIESLGVNTLYLNPV
;
A
#
# COMPACT_ATOMS: atom_id res chain seq x y z
N THR A 1 16.34 -47.54 -6.80
CA THR A 1 15.51 -47.08 -7.94
C THR A 1 14.95 -45.74 -7.56
N ASN A 2 15.39 -44.67 -8.24
CA ASN A 2 15.03 -43.28 -7.92
C ASN A 2 13.53 -43.08 -8.09
N ALA A 3 12.78 -42.98 -6.98
CA ALA A 3 11.42 -42.47 -7.00
C ALA A 3 11.49 -40.96 -7.26
N ALA A 4 11.52 -40.60 -8.54
CA ALA A 4 11.40 -39.22 -8.97
C ALA A 4 10.12 -38.62 -8.38
N LEU A 5 10.22 -37.39 -7.87
CA LEU A 5 9.11 -36.60 -7.33
C LEU A 5 7.97 -36.52 -8.36
N PHE A 6 6.87 -37.23 -8.12
CA PHE A 6 5.63 -37.07 -8.91
C PHE A 6 4.79 -35.97 -8.27
N GLN A 7 4.54 -34.88 -8.99
CA GLN A 7 3.55 -33.87 -8.62
C GLN A 7 2.20 -34.24 -9.23
N MET A 8 1.26 -34.72 -8.41
CA MET A 8 -0.12 -34.92 -8.80
C MET A 8 -0.85 -33.57 -8.71
N THR A 9 -1.16 -32.96 -9.85
CA THR A 9 -1.94 -31.73 -9.91
C THR A 9 -3.42 -32.08 -10.06
N VAL A 10 -4.19 -31.98 -8.98
CA VAL A 10 -5.64 -32.10 -9.00
C VAL A 10 -6.24 -30.71 -9.26
N TYR A 11 -7.04 -30.59 -10.32
CA TYR A 11 -7.80 -29.37 -10.61
C TYR A 11 -9.25 -29.74 -10.95
N ASP A 12 -10.18 -28.85 -10.63
CA ASP A 12 -11.58 -28.98 -11.01
C ASP A 12 -11.76 -28.44 -12.45
N PRO A 13 -12.18 -29.27 -13.43
CA PRO A 13 -12.40 -28.82 -14.81
C PRO A 13 -13.47 -27.72 -14.95
N SER A 14 -14.36 -27.60 -13.97
CA SER A 14 -15.41 -26.58 -13.91
C SER A 14 -14.92 -25.24 -13.32
N TYR A 15 -13.73 -25.21 -12.71
CA TYR A 15 -13.16 -23.98 -12.15
C TYR A 15 -12.85 -22.96 -13.26
N LYS A 16 -13.37 -21.75 -13.11
CA LYS A 16 -13.16 -20.63 -14.03
C LYS A 16 -12.64 -19.44 -13.25
N THR A 17 -11.55 -18.84 -13.74
CA THR A 17 -11.12 -17.51 -13.30
C THR A 17 -11.84 -16.46 -14.16
N PRO A 18 -12.10 -15.25 -13.60
CA PRO A 18 -12.67 -14.16 -14.38
C PRO A 18 -11.80 -13.82 -15.59
N ASP A 19 -12.41 -13.72 -16.77
CA ASP A 19 -11.66 -13.52 -18.02
C ASP A 19 -10.90 -12.18 -18.02
N TRP A 20 -11.47 -11.12 -17.43
CA TRP A 20 -10.81 -9.81 -17.35
C TRP A 20 -9.47 -9.87 -16.58
N MET A 21 -9.34 -10.79 -15.62
CA MET A 21 -8.12 -10.90 -14.81
C MET A 21 -6.94 -11.44 -15.64
N LYS A 22 -7.22 -12.23 -16.68
CA LYS A 22 -6.20 -12.80 -17.59
C LYS A 22 -5.55 -11.71 -18.45
N GLU A 23 -6.31 -10.66 -18.75
CA GLU A 23 -5.87 -9.49 -19.52
C GLU A 23 -5.55 -8.27 -18.62
N SER A 24 -5.47 -8.49 -17.30
CA SER A 24 -5.28 -7.40 -16.35
C SER A 24 -3.83 -6.95 -16.27
N VAL A 25 -3.63 -5.63 -16.32
CA VAL A 25 -2.39 -4.98 -15.90
C VAL A 25 -2.71 -4.32 -14.57
N VAL A 26 -2.21 -4.90 -13.48
CA VAL A 26 -2.56 -4.52 -12.11
C VAL A 26 -1.54 -3.52 -11.57
N TYR A 27 -2.03 -2.43 -11.01
CA TYR A 27 -1.23 -1.47 -10.25
C TYR A 27 -1.62 -1.51 -8.77
N GLN A 28 -0.67 -1.93 -7.92
CA GLN A 28 -0.87 -1.95 -6.48
C GLN A 28 -0.60 -0.58 -5.88
N ILE A 29 -1.52 -0.09 -5.06
CA ILE A 29 -1.43 1.22 -4.40
C ILE A 29 -1.50 1.05 -2.89
N PHE A 30 -0.49 1.56 -2.19
CA PHE A 30 -0.55 1.85 -0.76
C PHE A 30 -1.07 3.29 -0.56
N PRO A 31 -2.34 3.51 -0.17
CA PRO A 31 -3.00 4.80 -0.31
C PRO A 31 -2.26 5.97 0.35
N ASP A 32 -1.78 5.77 1.59
CA ASP A 32 -1.10 6.82 2.37
C ASP A 32 0.20 7.33 1.72
N ARG A 33 0.84 6.53 0.86
CA ARG A 33 2.14 6.85 0.23
C ARG A 33 2.05 7.11 -1.26
N PHE A 34 0.85 7.14 -1.83
CA PHE A 34 0.67 7.30 -3.27
C PHE A 34 0.56 8.76 -3.70
N TYR A 35 -0.45 9.47 -3.19
CA TYR A 35 -0.63 10.90 -3.47
C TYR A 35 -1.59 11.54 -2.46
N ASN A 36 -1.21 12.66 -1.85
CA ASN A 36 -2.10 13.45 -0.99
C ASN A 36 -2.96 14.39 -1.84
N GLY A 37 -4.21 13.99 -2.07
CA GLY A 37 -5.18 14.75 -2.87
C GLY A 37 -6.00 15.75 -2.07
N ASN A 38 -6.23 15.52 -0.78
CA ASN A 38 -7.04 16.36 0.08
C ASN A 38 -6.46 16.51 1.50
N LYS A 39 -5.58 17.50 1.66
CA LYS A 39 -4.95 17.86 2.95
C LYS A 39 -5.90 18.12 4.13
N LYS A 40 -7.21 18.29 3.90
CA LYS A 40 -8.19 18.45 4.98
C LYS A 40 -8.39 17.17 5.79
N ASN A 41 -8.12 16.00 5.21
CA ASN A 41 -8.29 14.71 5.88
C ASN A 41 -6.98 14.17 6.50
N ASP A 42 -5.84 14.84 6.33
CA ASP A 42 -4.55 14.41 6.89
C ASP A 42 -4.63 14.19 8.40
N LYS A 43 -5.37 15.07 9.09
CA LYS A 43 -5.61 14.98 10.54
C LYS A 43 -6.79 14.09 10.94
N ALA A 44 -7.56 13.55 9.99
CA ALA A 44 -8.67 12.66 10.33
C ALA A 44 -8.19 11.37 11.02
N LYS A 45 -6.92 11.01 10.82
CA LYS A 45 -6.32 9.82 11.41
C LYS A 45 -5.87 10.04 12.85
N THR A 46 -5.74 11.28 13.36
CA THR A 46 -5.10 11.57 14.67
C THR A 46 -5.71 10.83 15.86
N THR A 47 -6.97 10.42 15.79
CA THR A 47 -7.67 9.67 16.84
C THR A 47 -7.92 8.20 16.47
N ALA A 48 -7.45 7.74 15.31
CA ALA A 48 -7.72 6.39 14.80
C ALA A 48 -7.05 5.29 15.63
N ARG A 49 -6.02 5.63 16.42
CA ARG A 49 -5.27 4.72 17.28
C ARG A 49 -5.51 4.94 18.78
N GLY A 50 -6.54 5.68 19.16
CA GLY A 50 -6.83 5.95 20.58
C GLY A 50 -6.04 7.14 21.12
N THR A 51 -5.27 6.93 22.19
CA THR A 51 -4.52 7.98 22.90
C THR A 51 -3.11 8.21 22.36
N GLU A 52 -2.63 7.27 21.55
CA GLU A 52 -1.31 7.27 20.96
C GLU A 52 -1.20 8.42 19.95
N PRO A 53 -0.23 9.34 20.13
CA PRO A 53 -0.01 10.41 19.17
C PRO A 53 0.40 9.78 17.83
N ILE A 54 -0.09 10.35 16.75
CA ILE A 54 0.29 9.93 15.41
C ILE A 54 1.47 10.77 14.93
N GLU A 55 2.47 10.10 14.37
CA GLU A 55 3.58 10.76 13.71
C GLU A 55 3.15 11.23 12.31
N HIS A 56 3.24 12.54 12.10
CA HIS A 56 3.01 13.14 10.78
C HIS A 56 4.36 13.52 10.19
N ARG A 57 4.69 12.91 9.06
CA ARG A 57 5.91 13.19 8.30
C ARG A 57 5.61 14.06 7.09
N ASP A 58 6.58 14.87 6.69
CA ASP A 58 6.50 15.59 5.43
C ASP A 58 6.65 14.61 4.25
N TRP A 59 6.05 14.94 3.10
CA TRP A 59 6.01 14.05 1.94
C TRP A 59 7.38 13.56 1.45
N ASN A 60 8.42 14.40 1.63
CA ASN A 60 9.77 14.12 1.18
C ASN A 60 10.67 13.55 2.29
N GLU A 61 10.13 13.31 3.48
CA GLU A 61 10.87 12.68 4.57
C GLU A 61 10.91 11.16 4.39
N LEU A 62 11.88 10.54 5.04
CA LEU A 62 11.95 9.10 5.08
C LEU A 62 10.87 8.55 6.04
N PRO A 63 10.25 7.41 5.72
CA PRO A 63 9.42 6.69 6.67
C PRO A 63 10.20 6.39 7.95
N ASP A 64 9.51 6.41 9.09
CA ASP A 64 10.15 6.07 10.35
C ASP A 64 10.64 4.61 10.35
N ASN A 65 11.83 4.43 10.92
CA ASN A 65 12.45 3.13 11.10
C ASN A 65 12.95 3.00 12.54
N PRO A 66 12.12 2.49 13.45
CA PRO A 66 12.47 2.33 14.86
C PRO A 66 13.74 1.48 15.12
N ARG A 67 14.27 0.74 14.13
CA ARG A 67 15.58 0.07 14.25
C ARG A 67 16.76 1.03 14.36
N GLN A 68 16.58 2.29 13.99
CA GLN A 68 17.61 3.32 14.01
C GLN A 68 17.48 4.25 15.23
N ALA A 69 16.63 3.91 16.20
CA ALA A 69 16.38 4.74 17.38
C ALA A 69 17.65 5.12 18.16
N GLU A 70 18.66 4.24 18.18
CA GLU A 70 19.93 4.49 18.87
C GLU A 70 20.98 5.22 18.01
N THR A 71 20.64 5.59 16.76
CA THR A 71 21.58 6.28 15.86
C THR A 71 21.53 7.79 16.03
N GLU A 72 22.69 8.45 15.91
CA GLU A 72 22.76 9.92 15.98
C GLU A 72 21.95 10.55 14.83
N GLY A 73 21.03 11.45 15.18
CA GLY A 73 20.17 12.14 14.21
C GLY A 73 18.83 11.44 13.92
N TYR A 74 18.49 10.38 14.65
CA TYR A 74 17.14 9.82 14.62
C TYR A 74 16.11 10.81 15.18
N ASP A 75 14.98 10.98 14.48
CA ASP A 75 13.95 11.98 14.78
C ASP A 75 12.52 11.40 14.84
N GLY A 76 12.39 10.07 14.82
CA GLY A 76 11.11 9.36 14.85
C GLY A 76 10.55 9.09 16.25
N ASP A 77 9.32 8.56 16.30
CA ASP A 77 8.61 8.31 17.56
C ASP A 77 8.85 6.90 18.14
N GLU A 78 9.60 6.04 17.44
CA GLU A 78 9.92 4.66 17.80
C GLU A 78 8.71 3.70 17.75
N ILE A 79 7.56 4.17 17.26
CA ILE A 79 6.32 3.40 17.16
C ILE A 79 6.18 2.88 15.74
N TRP A 80 6.22 1.55 15.62
CA TRP A 80 6.06 0.88 14.34
C TRP A 80 4.75 1.24 13.62
N SER A 81 4.88 1.59 12.33
CA SER A 81 3.75 1.86 11.43
C SER A 81 2.83 2.97 11.95
N ASN A 82 3.41 4.01 12.54
CA ASN A 82 2.69 5.15 13.11
C ASN A 82 2.86 6.46 12.32
N ASP A 83 3.63 6.42 11.23
CA ASP A 83 3.94 7.53 10.35
C ASP A 83 2.93 7.67 9.19
N PHE A 84 2.31 8.85 9.07
CA PHE A 84 1.32 9.13 8.02
C PHE A 84 1.72 10.34 7.16
N PHE A 85 1.66 10.14 5.85
CA PHE A 85 2.08 11.11 4.83
C PHE A 85 0.88 11.80 4.13
N GLY A 86 -0.34 11.35 4.45
CA GLY A 86 -1.58 12.01 4.01
C GLY A 86 -2.08 11.57 2.63
N GLY A 87 -1.51 10.51 2.04
CA GLY A 87 -2.08 9.94 0.84
C GLY A 87 -3.51 9.42 1.06
N ASP A 88 -4.37 9.62 0.06
CA ASP A 88 -5.81 9.41 0.19
C ASP A 88 -6.51 9.00 -1.12
N ILE A 89 -7.77 8.60 -1.01
CA ILE A 89 -8.60 8.19 -2.16
C ILE A 89 -8.79 9.35 -3.15
N ALA A 90 -8.93 10.58 -2.66
CA ALA A 90 -9.02 11.77 -3.51
C ALA A 90 -7.77 11.94 -4.36
N GLY A 91 -6.60 11.57 -3.82
CA GLY A 91 -5.34 11.60 -4.52
C GLY A 91 -5.20 10.53 -5.58
N ILE A 92 -5.69 9.32 -5.30
CA ILE A 92 -5.80 8.24 -6.30
C ILE A 92 -6.67 8.70 -7.47
N GLN A 93 -7.84 9.29 -7.19
CA GLN A 93 -8.74 9.82 -8.22
C GLN A 93 -8.06 10.88 -9.11
N LYS A 94 -7.26 11.78 -8.53
CA LYS A 94 -6.50 12.81 -9.27
C LYS A 94 -5.37 12.26 -10.15
N LYS A 95 -5.04 10.97 -10.02
CA LYS A 95 -3.95 10.31 -10.76
C LYS A 95 -4.44 9.16 -11.63
N LEU A 96 -5.76 9.01 -11.83
CA LEU A 96 -6.29 8.00 -12.73
C LEU A 96 -5.75 8.15 -14.15
N ASP A 97 -5.66 9.38 -14.68
CA ASP A 97 -5.07 9.63 -16.00
C ASP A 97 -3.60 9.18 -16.08
N TYR A 98 -2.83 9.38 -15.00
CA TYR A 98 -1.44 8.90 -14.91
C TYR A 98 -1.40 7.37 -14.94
N ILE A 99 -2.24 6.72 -14.14
CA ILE A 99 -2.30 5.26 -14.04
C ILE A 99 -2.73 4.66 -15.39
N GLU A 100 -3.76 5.20 -16.02
CA GLU A 100 -4.23 4.80 -17.35
C GLU A 100 -3.15 4.99 -18.42
N SER A 101 -2.36 6.08 -18.35
CA SER A 101 -1.26 6.32 -19.29
C SER A 101 -0.16 5.25 -19.26
N LEU A 102 -0.05 4.49 -18.16
CA LEU A 102 0.85 3.35 -18.04
C LEU A 102 0.28 2.06 -18.66
N GLY A 103 -0.96 2.10 -19.18
CA GLY A 103 -1.68 0.93 -19.69
C GLY A 103 -2.32 0.07 -18.60
N VAL A 104 -2.42 0.58 -17.37
CA VAL A 104 -3.04 -0.12 -16.24
C VAL A 104 -4.56 -0.10 -16.41
N ASN A 105 -5.20 -1.25 -16.17
CA ASN A 105 -6.66 -1.40 -16.23
C ASN A 105 -7.28 -1.91 -14.93
N THR A 106 -6.45 -2.27 -13.93
CA THR A 106 -6.90 -2.84 -12.67
C THR A 106 -6.12 -2.22 -11.51
N LEU A 107 -6.84 -1.77 -10.47
CA LEU A 107 -6.24 -1.27 -9.24
C LEU A 107 -6.37 -2.30 -8.12
N TYR A 108 -5.27 -2.55 -7.42
CA TYR A 108 -5.26 -3.29 -6.17
C TYR A 108 -4.87 -2.34 -5.04
N LEU A 109 -5.80 -2.10 -4.10
CA LEU A 109 -5.54 -1.21 -2.96
C LEU A 109 -5.15 -2.04 -1.74
N ASN A 110 -4.12 -1.58 -1.03
CA ASN A 110 -3.95 -1.94 0.38
C ASN A 110 -5.18 -1.48 1.19
N PRO A 111 -5.39 -1.97 2.44
CA PRO A 111 -6.58 -1.64 3.23
C PRO A 111 -6.88 -0.13 3.30
N VAL A 112 -8.17 0.21 3.14
CA VAL A 112 -8.73 1.58 3.08
C VAL A 112 -9.87 1.77 4.07
#